data_AF-H0EQ20-F1
#
_entry.id   AF-H0EQ20-F1
#
_cell.length_a   1.000
_cell.length_b   1.000
_cell.length_c   1.000
_cell.angle_alpha   90.00
_cell.angle_beta   90.00
_cell.angle_gamma   90.00
#
_symmetry.space_group_name_H-M   'P 1'
#
loop_
_entity.id
_entity.type
_entity.pdbx_description
1 polymer ?
#
loop_
_entity_poly.entity_id
_entity_poly.type
_entity_poly.pdbx_seq_one_letter_code
_entity_poly.pdbx_strand_id
1 'polypeptide(L)'
;MNSVITLAAIEFGKGNIKTSQMHVDGVKRLVSMRGGISSVRQTSPLTARMVPWVSMLVMGHPQFETQDDLGFGHGIPPISEWQLEFDTAQDDIPELTSAEVDYEVRNHYWNRITAEHGLAGEIVAWQT
;
A
#
# COMPACT_ATOMS: atom_id res chain seq x y z
N MET A 1 -23.19 -0.08 5.72
CA MET A 1 -21.72 -0.06 5.62
C MET A 1 -21.11 0.87 6.67
N ASN A 2 -21.45 2.16 6.70
CA ASN A 2 -20.90 3.16 7.63
C ASN A 2 -20.93 2.69 9.09
N SER A 3 -22.10 2.28 9.59
CA SER A 3 -22.22 1.80 10.97
C SER A 3 -21.36 0.56 11.24
N VAL A 4 -21.27 -0.37 10.29
CA VAL A 4 -20.49 -1.62 10.44
C VAL A 4 -19.00 -1.31 10.50
N ILE A 5 -18.49 -0.43 9.63
CA ILE A 5 -17.07 -0.06 9.63
C ILE A 5 -16.71 0.78 10.86
N THR A 6 -17.61 1.67 11.32
CA THR A 6 -17.44 2.40 12.56
C THR A 6 -17.38 1.46 13.76
N LEU A 7 -18.27 0.46 13.83
CA LEU A 7 -18.24 -0.55 14.87
C LEU A 7 -16.94 -1.38 14.83
N ALA A 8 -16.47 -1.76 13.64
CA ALA A 8 -15.17 -2.44 13.48
C ALA A 8 -14.04 -1.64 14.13
N ALA A 9 -13.95 -0.33 13.86
CA ALA A 9 -12.93 0.55 14.44
C ALA A 9 -13.06 0.68 15.97
N ILE A 10 -14.29 0.81 16.49
CA ILE A 10 -14.53 0.91 17.94
C ILE A 10 -14.12 -0.39 18.65
N GLU A 11 -14.53 -1.55 18.12
CA GLU A 11 -14.15 -2.85 18.69
C GLU A 11 -12.64 -3.08 18.63
N PHE A 12 -11.98 -2.66 17.55
CA PHE A 12 -10.53 -2.72 17.42
C PHE A 12 -9.84 -1.88 18.50
N GLY A 13 -10.26 -0.63 18.69
CA GLY A 13 -9.71 0.26 19.72
C GLY A 13 -9.91 -0.24 21.15
N LYS A 14 -10.93 -1.08 21.39
CA LYS A 14 -11.15 -1.76 22.68
C LYS A 14 -10.35 -3.04 22.86
N GLY A 15 -9.60 -3.49 21.85
CA GLY A 15 -8.89 -4.77 21.85
C GLY A 15 -9.76 -5.98 21.54
N ASN A 16 -11.02 -5.79 21.12
CA ASN A 16 -11.94 -6.85 20.73
C ASN A 16 -11.68 -7.30 19.28
N ILE A 17 -10.48 -7.82 19.03
CA ILE A 17 -9.97 -8.11 17.67
C ILE A 17 -10.90 -9.06 16.91
N LYS A 18 -11.36 -10.15 17.54
CA LYS A 18 -12.24 -11.13 16.90
C LYS A 18 -13.56 -10.52 16.42
N THR A 19 -14.17 -9.66 17.22
CA THR A 19 -15.42 -8.97 16.85
C THR A 19 -15.17 -7.94 15.75
N SER A 20 -14.06 -7.21 15.84
CA SER A 20 -13.66 -6.26 14.80
C SER A 20 -13.44 -6.93 13.45
N GLN A 21 -12.74 -8.07 13.42
CA GLN A 21 -12.54 -8.89 12.20
C GLN A 21 -13.87 -9.37 11.61
N MET A 22 -14.81 -9.84 12.45
CA MET A 22 -16.16 -10.21 12.00
C MET A 22 -16.89 -9.03 11.34
N HIS A 23 -16.75 -7.81 11.88
CA HIS A 23 -17.32 -6.61 11.27
C HIS A 23 -16.66 -6.28 9.93
N VAL A 24 -15.35 -6.49 9.78
CA VAL A 24 -14.65 -6.37 8.49
C VAL A 24 -15.15 -7.40 7.48
N ASP A 25 -15.33 -8.66 7.85
CA ASP A 25 -15.90 -9.66 6.96
C ASP A 25 -17.33 -9.30 6.53
N GLY A 26 -18.13 -8.78 7.48
CA GLY A 26 -19.47 -8.28 7.21
C GLY A 26 -19.47 -7.11 6.22
N VAL A 27 -18.57 -6.13 6.37
CA VAL A 27 -18.51 -4.99 5.46
C VAL A 27 -17.99 -5.40 4.08
N LYS A 28 -17.03 -6.33 3.98
CA LYS A 28 -16.57 -6.88 2.69
C LYS A 28 -17.73 -7.49 1.92
N ARG A 29 -18.58 -8.29 2.57
CA ARG A 29 -19.80 -8.84 1.94
C ARG A 29 -20.78 -7.76 1.49
N LEU A 30 -20.99 -6.71 2.29
CA LEU A 30 -21.84 -5.58 1.90
C LEU A 30 -21.31 -4.82 0.69
N VAL A 31 -19.98 -4.64 0.60
CA VAL A 31 -19.33 -4.02 -0.58
C VAL A 31 -19.53 -4.90 -1.81
N SER A 32 -19.32 -6.22 -1.71
CA SER A 32 -19.59 -7.15 -2.81
C SER A 32 -21.05 -7.10 -3.27
N MET A 33 -22.01 -7.08 -2.34
CA MET A 33 -23.44 -6.97 -2.65
C MET A 33 -23.81 -5.65 -3.34
N ARG A 34 -23.04 -4.59 -3.13
CA ARG A 34 -23.22 -3.30 -3.80
C ARG A 34 -22.51 -3.23 -5.17
N GLY A 35 -21.86 -4.31 -5.61
CA GLY A 35 -21.13 -4.35 -6.88
C GLY A 35 -19.70 -3.82 -6.77
N GLY A 36 -19.06 -3.96 -5.60
CA GLY A 36 -17.65 -3.60 -5.40
C GLY A 36 -17.43 -2.18 -4.89
N ILE A 37 -16.17 -1.88 -4.58
CA ILE A 37 -15.79 -0.60 -3.95
C ILE A 37 -15.95 0.59 -4.91
N SER A 38 -15.79 0.38 -6.21
CA SER A 38 -16.07 1.36 -7.27
C SER A 38 -17.54 1.78 -7.28
N SER A 39 -18.47 0.84 -7.13
CA SER A 39 -19.91 1.11 -7.04
C SER A 39 -20.27 1.84 -5.73
N VAL A 40 -19.61 1.50 -4.62
CA VAL A 40 -19.74 2.26 -3.37
C VAL A 40 -19.28 3.70 -3.56
N ARG A 41 -18.15 3.93 -4.24
CA ARG A 41 -17.56 5.26 -4.52
C ARG A 41 -18.51 6.16 -5.29
N GLN A 42 -19.22 5.64 -6.29
CA GLN A 42 -20.22 6.41 -7.05
C GLN A 42 -21.34 6.98 -6.16
N THR A 43 -21.68 6.27 -5.09
CA THR A 43 -22.74 6.71 -4.15
C THR A 43 -22.20 7.49 -2.96
N SER A 44 -21.00 7.18 -2.48
CA SER A 44 -20.37 7.81 -1.34
C SER A 44 -18.85 7.65 -1.41
N PRO A 45 -18.13 8.64 -1.95
CA PRO A 45 -16.67 8.63 -2.01
C PRO A 45 -16.02 8.47 -0.63
N LEU A 46 -16.58 9.13 0.39
CA LEU A 46 -16.09 9.03 1.77
C LEU A 46 -16.18 7.60 2.29
N THR A 47 -17.31 6.92 2.10
CA THR A 47 -17.47 5.53 2.53
C THR A 47 -16.50 4.60 1.82
N ALA A 48 -16.32 4.80 0.51
CA ALA A 48 -15.39 4.02 -0.30
C ALA A 48 -13.93 4.22 0.13
N ARG A 49 -13.59 5.37 0.72
CA ARG A 49 -12.27 5.64 1.29
C ARG A 49 -12.12 5.03 2.68
N MET A 50 -13.12 5.16 3.54
CA MET A 50 -13.07 4.65 4.92
C MET A 50 -13.01 3.13 5.01
N VAL A 51 -13.81 2.42 4.19
CA VAL A 51 -13.97 0.97 4.32
C VAL A 51 -12.64 0.22 4.11
N PRO A 52 -11.87 0.45 3.04
CA PRO A 52 -10.60 -0.25 2.86
C PRO A 52 -9.56 0.14 3.90
N TRP A 53 -9.49 1.43 4.26
CA TRP A 53 -8.53 1.93 5.24
C TRP A 53 -8.73 1.29 6.61
N VAL A 54 -9.96 1.30 7.14
CA VAL A 54 -10.26 0.69 8.44
C VAL A 54 -10.09 -0.82 8.37
N SER A 55 -10.49 -1.46 7.28
CA SER A 55 -10.32 -2.92 7.12
C SER A 55 -8.84 -3.32 7.11
N MET A 56 -7.97 -2.52 6.49
CA MET A 56 -6.52 -2.73 6.50
C MET A 56 -5.93 -2.58 7.91
N LEU A 57 -6.37 -1.57 8.67
CA LEU A 57 -5.92 -1.37 10.05
C LEU A 57 -6.31 -2.54 10.96
N VAL A 58 -7.54 -3.04 10.84
CA VAL A 58 -8.05 -4.14 11.67
C VAL A 58 -7.37 -5.47 11.33
N MET A 59 -7.14 -5.75 10.04
CA MET A 59 -6.63 -7.04 9.58
C MET A 59 -5.10 -7.07 9.49
N GLY A 60 -4.43 -5.92 9.50
CA GLY A 60 -2.97 -5.80 9.36
C GLY A 60 -2.45 -5.99 7.93
N HIS A 61 -3.34 -6.13 6.95
CA HIS A 61 -3.00 -6.25 5.53
C HIS A 61 -4.13 -5.74 4.64
N PRO A 62 -3.85 -5.33 3.38
CA PRO A 62 -4.89 -4.89 2.44
C PRO A 62 -6.00 -5.95 2.27
N GLN A 63 -7.26 -5.49 2.31
CA GLN A 63 -8.46 -6.34 2.18
C GLN A 63 -9.20 -6.19 0.85
N PHE A 64 -8.77 -5.21 0.05
CA PHE A 64 -9.36 -4.85 -1.22
C PHE A 64 -8.24 -4.66 -2.24
N GLU A 65 -8.49 -5.04 -3.47
CA GLU A 65 -7.58 -4.81 -4.58
C GLU A 65 -7.42 -3.31 -4.85
N THR A 66 -6.25 -2.93 -5.35
CA THR A 66 -5.99 -1.60 -5.90
C THR A 66 -6.24 -1.61 -7.40
N GLN A 67 -6.48 -0.44 -7.98
CA GLN A 67 -6.35 -0.29 -9.43
C GLN A 67 -4.88 -0.39 -9.82
N ASP A 68 -4.63 -0.77 -11.07
CA ASP A 68 -3.28 -0.72 -11.63
C ASP A 68 -2.88 0.72 -11.97
N ASP A 69 -1.61 0.92 -12.32
CA ASP A 69 -1.05 2.25 -12.63
C ASP A 69 -1.70 2.91 -13.86
N LEU A 70 -2.37 2.11 -14.69
CA LEU A 70 -3.12 2.58 -15.86
C LEU A 70 -4.58 2.94 -15.51
N GLY A 71 -4.97 2.80 -14.24
CA GLY A 71 -6.33 3.09 -13.76
C GLY A 71 -7.36 2.01 -14.11
N PHE A 72 -6.92 0.87 -14.65
CA PHE A 72 -7.80 -0.26 -14.91
C PHE A 72 -8.07 -1.04 -13.62
N GLY A 73 -9.23 -1.71 -13.61
CA GLY A 73 -9.72 -2.47 -12.47
C GLY A 73 -10.77 -1.75 -11.64
N HIS A 74 -11.34 -2.50 -10.71
CA HIS A 74 -12.49 -2.13 -9.91
C HIS A 74 -12.13 -1.86 -8.43
N GLY A 75 -10.82 -1.83 -8.15
CA GLY A 75 -10.24 -1.64 -6.84
C GLY A 75 -10.21 -0.19 -6.34
N ILE A 76 -9.46 0.02 -5.26
CA ILE A 76 -9.22 1.36 -4.71
C ILE A 76 -8.36 2.15 -5.71
N PRO A 77 -8.77 3.37 -6.09
CA PRO A 77 -7.98 4.17 -7.01
C PRO A 77 -6.74 4.72 -6.30
N PRO A 78 -5.64 4.97 -7.01
CA PRO A 78 -4.54 5.75 -6.48
C PRO A 78 -5.06 7.14 -6.03
N ILE A 79 -4.43 7.67 -4.98
CA ILE A 79 -4.73 9.00 -4.45
C ILE A 79 -4.22 10.02 -5.47
N SER A 80 -5.09 10.87 -6.01
CA SER A 80 -4.75 11.80 -7.10
C SER A 80 -3.63 12.77 -6.73
N GLU A 81 -3.56 13.15 -5.45
CA GLU A 81 -2.50 13.98 -4.90
C GLU A 81 -1.12 13.32 -5.03
N TRP A 82 -1.03 11.99 -5.00
CA TRP A 82 0.23 11.27 -5.22
C TRP A 82 0.62 11.24 -6.70
N GLN A 83 -0.35 11.29 -7.62
CA GLN A 83 -0.07 11.29 -9.06
C GLN A 83 0.40 12.66 -9.56
N LEU A 84 -0.08 13.75 -8.95
CA LEU A 84 0.32 15.12 -9.28
C LEU A 84 1.82 15.38 -9.07
N GLU A 85 2.45 14.72 -8.10
CA GLU A 85 3.89 14.82 -7.83
C GLU A 85 4.74 14.08 -8.88
N PHE A 86 4.21 13.07 -9.56
CA PHE A 86 4.92 12.37 -10.63
C PHE A 86 4.92 13.16 -11.95
N ASP A 87 3.78 13.74 -12.34
CA ASP A 87 3.67 14.52 -13.58
C ASP A 87 4.47 15.84 -13.53
N THR A 88 4.68 16.40 -12.33
CA THR A 88 5.49 17.62 -12.15
C THR A 88 6.99 17.33 -12.01
N ALA A 89 7.38 16.08 -11.77
CA ALA A 89 8.77 15.66 -11.64
C ALA A 89 9.35 15.04 -12.92
N GLN A 90 8.51 14.68 -13.90
CA GLN A 90 8.97 13.96 -15.09
C GLN A 90 9.63 14.86 -16.16
N ASP A 91 9.36 16.17 -16.16
CA ASP A 91 9.92 17.07 -17.18
C ASP A 91 11.25 17.74 -16.81
N ASP A 92 11.73 17.69 -15.55
CA ASP A 92 13.04 18.28 -15.18
C ASP A 92 13.64 17.69 -13.89
N ILE A 93 14.01 16.40 -13.85
CA ILE A 93 15.03 15.94 -12.89
C ILE A 93 16.22 15.31 -13.61
N PRO A 94 17.19 16.12 -14.07
CA PRO A 94 18.52 15.65 -14.45
C PRO A 94 19.39 15.24 -13.24
N GLU A 95 18.86 15.31 -12.01
CA GLU A 95 19.65 15.27 -10.77
C GLU A 95 19.45 14.00 -9.93
N LEU A 96 18.61 13.05 -10.34
CA LEU A 96 18.48 11.74 -9.67
C LEU A 96 19.28 10.63 -10.35
N THR A 97 19.72 10.83 -11.60
CA THR A 97 20.72 9.98 -12.25
C THR A 97 22.13 10.27 -11.74
N SER A 98 22.35 11.44 -11.13
CA SER A 98 23.61 11.88 -10.52
C SER A 98 23.59 11.83 -8.99
N ALA A 99 22.59 11.18 -8.38
CA ALA A 99 22.70 10.78 -6.98
C ALA A 99 23.75 9.67 -6.88
N GLU A 100 25.02 10.06 -6.94
CA GLU A 100 26.17 9.23 -6.65
C GLU A 100 26.02 8.79 -5.19
N VAL A 101 25.37 7.65 -4.99
CA VAL A 101 25.32 6.99 -3.68
C VAL A 101 26.76 6.82 -3.27
N ASP A 102 27.15 7.56 -2.22
CA ASP A 102 28.51 7.53 -1.67
C ASP A 102 28.97 6.07 -1.60
N TYR A 103 30.16 5.82 -2.15
CA TYR A 103 30.74 4.49 -2.22
C TYR A 103 30.70 3.79 -0.85
N GLU A 104 30.88 4.54 0.25
CA GLU A 104 30.81 3.99 1.59
C GLU A 104 29.42 3.49 1.99
N VAL A 105 28.37 4.22 1.61
CA VAL A 105 26.96 3.84 1.91
C VAL A 105 26.58 2.60 1.11
N ARG A 106 26.95 2.55 -0.17
CA ARG A 106 26.72 1.38 -1.03
C ARG A 106 27.50 0.17 -0.54
N ASN A 107 28.76 0.36 -0.14
CA ASN A 107 29.61 -0.71 0.37
C ASN A 107 29.09 -1.25 1.72
N HIS A 108 28.61 -0.38 2.61
CA HIS A 108 28.01 -0.83 3.88
C HIS A 108 26.75 -1.67 3.64
N TYR A 109 25.86 -1.21 2.76
CA TYR A 109 24.64 -1.93 2.41
C TYR A 109 24.95 -3.32 1.80
N TRP A 110 25.87 -3.37 0.85
CA TRP A 110 26.30 -4.64 0.25
C TRP A 110 27.02 -5.56 1.22
N ASN A 111 27.91 -5.05 2.06
CA ASN A 111 28.60 -5.86 3.07
C ASN A 111 27.63 -6.42 4.11
N ARG A 112 26.59 -5.66 4.45
CA ARG A 112 25.56 -6.11 5.38
C ARG A 112 24.70 -7.23 4.77
N ILE A 113 24.24 -7.08 3.53
CA ILE A 113 23.52 -8.14 2.80
C ILE A 113 24.41 -9.39 2.63
N THR A 114 25.68 -9.19 2.30
CA THR A 114 26.63 -10.30 2.08
C THR A 114 26.98 -11.01 3.39
N ALA A 115 27.07 -10.29 4.51
CA ALA A 115 27.26 -10.86 5.84
C ALA A 115 26.02 -11.61 6.37
N GLU A 116 24.82 -11.14 6.03
CA GLU A 116 23.56 -11.80 6.39
C GLU A 116 23.29 -13.07 5.53
N HIS A 117 23.90 -13.17 4.34
CA HIS A 117 23.70 -14.30 3.39
C HIS A 117 24.92 -15.18 3.10
N GLY A 118 26.09 -14.92 3.70
CA GLY A 118 27.23 -15.85 3.69
C GLY A 118 27.90 -16.10 2.33
N LEU A 119 27.85 -15.15 1.40
CA LEU A 119 28.54 -15.25 0.09
C LEU A 119 29.91 -14.57 0.14
N ALA A 120 30.79 -15.06 1.02
CA ALA A 120 32.18 -14.60 1.07
C ALA A 120 33.01 -15.28 -0.02
N GLY A 121 33.06 -14.65 -1.19
CA GLY A 121 34.16 -14.81 -2.13
C GLY A 121 33.79 -15.36 -3.49
N GLU A 122 33.46 -14.48 -4.45
CA GLU A 122 33.77 -14.72 -5.88
C GLU A 122 33.53 -13.50 -6.81
N ILE A 123 33.79 -12.26 -6.39
CA ILE A 123 33.64 -11.11 -7.31
C ILE A 123 34.80 -10.13 -7.19
N VAL A 124 36.02 -10.61 -7.44
CA VAL A 124 37.19 -9.76 -7.78
C VAL A 124 37.61 -9.97 -9.25
N ALA A 125 36.74 -10.55 -10.08
CA ALA A 125 37.13 -11.02 -11.42
C ALA A 125 36.59 -10.22 -12.62
N TRP A 126 35.88 -9.11 -12.45
CA TRP A 126 35.30 -8.38 -13.60
C TRP A 126 35.41 -6.86 -13.52
N GLN A 127 36.63 -6.36 -13.36
CA GLN A 127 37.00 -4.99 -13.77
C GLN A 127 38.40 -5.00 -14.39
N THR A 128 38.44 -5.30 -15.70
CA THR A 128 39.44 -4.80 -16.66
C THR A 128 38.69 -4.26 -17.86
#